data_AF-A0A5A7N7M0-F1
#
_entry.id   AF-A0A5A7N7M0-F1
#
_cell.length_a   1.000
_cell.length_b   1.000
_cell.length_c   1.000
_cell.angle_alpha   90.00
_cell.angle_beta   90.00
_cell.angle_gamma   90.00
#
_symmetry.space_group_name_H-M   'P 1'
#
loop_
_entity.id
_entity.type
_entity.pdbx_description
1 polymer ?
#
loop_
_entity_poly.entity_id
_entity_poly.type
_entity_poly.pdbx_seq_one_letter_code
_entity_poly.pdbx_strand_id
1 'polypeptide(L)'
;MLKAWLLGAGLLVLAGCDQTGDQTGGQNGNQALDQNAMASSLHQYTATLASDEFAGRAPASEGEEKTIGFLEQHFRALGLKPGFGDSYVQPVPLAEITVNPKGGRFHAAFTKEGEALGMGYGSQILAWSLREEPEITVEGSEVVFVGYGINAPDYGWNDYEGIDVRGKTVLMLINDPGYASGDPAIFNGKAMTYYGRWTYKFEEAARQGAAAAILIHQKDPAGYPWDVVQSSWSGPQFSLVSADKGQSRVAVEAWISLAAATALLQRGDLTLDEAQALALSPDFKATPLPVTFSARLESTVRHTTSHNVIAVREGSSVPDEALIYMAHWDHLGTDPT
;
A
#
# COMPACT_ATOMS: atom_id res chain seq x y z
N MET A 1 59.13 1.34 56.50
CA MET A 1 58.46 2.34 57.38
C MET A 1 56.96 2.13 57.19
N LEU A 2 56.32 1.15 57.83
CA LEU A 2 55.81 1.09 59.21
C LEU A 2 54.90 2.27 59.62
N LYS A 3 53.67 1.88 59.99
CA LYS A 3 52.70 2.53 60.91
C LYS A 3 51.91 3.74 60.37
N ALA A 4 50.68 4.01 60.77
CA ALA A 4 49.67 3.33 61.57
C ALA A 4 48.50 4.32 61.79
N TRP A 5 47.26 3.82 61.69
CA TRP A 5 46.16 4.00 62.66
C TRP A 5 45.34 5.31 62.78
N LEU A 6 44.02 5.05 62.84
CA LEU A 6 42.96 5.60 63.72
C LEU A 6 42.25 6.93 63.41
N LEU A 7 40.97 6.77 63.01
CA LEU A 7 39.76 7.13 63.77
C LEU A 7 39.80 8.35 64.72
N GLY A 8 38.92 9.31 64.44
CA GLY A 8 38.39 10.25 65.40
C GLY A 8 37.00 10.72 64.98
N ALA A 9 35.97 10.26 65.69
CA ALA A 9 34.60 10.77 65.59
C ALA A 9 34.49 12.12 66.32
N GLY A 10 33.71 13.06 65.76
CA GLY A 10 33.37 14.33 66.39
C GLY A 10 31.99 14.81 65.95
N LEU A 11 31.09 14.91 66.93
CA LEU A 11 29.69 15.31 66.83
C LEU A 11 29.52 16.80 66.43
N LEU A 12 28.48 17.04 65.60
CA LEU A 12 27.51 18.15 65.59
C LEU A 12 27.84 19.48 66.29
N VAL A 13 27.81 20.58 65.52
CA VAL A 13 27.02 21.79 65.83
C VAL A 13 26.47 22.41 64.53
N LEU A 14 25.15 22.57 64.48
CA LEU A 14 24.42 23.39 63.51
C LEU A 14 24.70 24.88 63.80
N ALA A 15 25.14 25.63 62.80
CA ALA A 15 24.95 27.08 62.73
C ALA A 15 24.82 27.46 61.25
N GLY A 16 23.61 27.88 60.86
CA GLY A 16 23.31 28.31 59.50
C GLY A 16 24.03 29.61 59.15
N CYS A 17 24.45 29.72 57.89
CA CYS A 17 24.56 30.98 57.19
C CYS A 17 23.93 30.76 55.81
N ASP A 18 22.84 31.50 55.61
CA ASP A 18 22.10 31.67 54.39
C ASP A 18 22.97 32.47 53.41
N GLN A 19 23.33 31.87 52.27
CA GLN A 19 23.82 32.61 51.11
C GLN A 19 23.24 31.98 49.84
N THR A 20 22.17 32.63 49.40
CA THR A 20 21.63 32.67 48.05
C THR A 20 22.73 32.85 47.01
N GLY A 21 22.73 32.01 45.97
CA GLY A 21 23.74 32.06 44.91
C GLY A 21 23.62 30.94 43.89
N ASP A 22 22.52 30.96 43.14
CA ASP A 22 22.32 30.49 41.77
C ASP A 22 22.95 29.13 41.36
N GLN A 23 22.15 28.06 41.49
CA GLN A 23 22.34 26.87 40.68
C GLN A 23 21.73 27.10 39.30
N THR A 24 22.56 27.41 38.31
CA THR A 24 22.22 27.24 36.91
C THR A 24 22.11 25.73 36.62
N GLY A 25 20.97 25.16 36.99
CA GLY A 25 20.54 23.84 36.57
C GLY A 25 20.20 23.89 35.10
N GLY A 26 21.04 23.27 34.27
CA GLY A 26 20.66 22.90 32.91
C GLY A 26 19.41 22.03 32.98
N GLN A 27 18.28 22.57 32.50
CA GLN A 27 17.07 21.78 32.31
C GLN A 27 17.33 20.77 31.19
N ASN A 28 17.68 19.55 31.59
CA ASN A 28 17.59 18.38 30.74
C ASN A 28 16.15 18.31 30.21
N GLY A 29 16.01 18.43 28.89
CA GLY A 29 14.76 18.44 28.14
C GLY A 29 14.04 17.11 28.13
N ASN A 30 13.57 16.69 29.29
CA ASN A 30 12.61 15.61 29.44
C ASN A 30 11.42 16.12 30.24
N GLN A 31 10.75 17.16 29.73
CA GLN A 31 9.37 17.37 30.12
C GLN A 31 8.61 16.14 29.65
N ALA A 32 8.15 15.33 30.60
CA ALA A 32 7.24 14.24 30.29
C ALA A 32 6.09 14.83 29.47
N LEU A 33 5.87 14.28 28.27
CA LEU A 33 4.78 14.71 27.40
C LEU A 33 3.47 14.59 28.19
N ASP A 34 2.72 15.69 28.27
CA ASP A 34 1.40 15.67 28.91
C ASP A 34 0.47 14.81 28.04
N GLN A 35 0.25 13.57 28.48
CA GLN A 35 -0.56 12.59 27.77
C GLN A 35 -2.01 13.05 27.61
N ASN A 36 -2.55 13.81 28.56
CA ASN A 36 -3.92 14.31 28.48
C ASN A 36 -4.03 15.43 27.45
N ALA A 37 -3.05 16.34 27.40
CA ALA A 37 -2.99 17.39 26.38
C ALA A 37 -2.80 16.80 24.97
N MET A 38 -1.95 15.79 24.83
CA MET A 38 -1.76 15.08 23.56
C MET A 38 -3.04 14.37 23.12
N ALA A 39 -3.68 13.60 24.00
CA ALA A 39 -4.92 12.90 23.69
C ALA A 39 -6.03 13.86 23.27
N SER A 40 -6.15 15.00 23.97
CA SER A 40 -7.13 16.04 23.62
C SER A 40 -6.87 16.65 22.24
N SER A 41 -5.60 16.95 21.94
CA SER A 41 -5.20 17.51 20.63
C SER A 41 -5.44 16.51 19.49
N LEU A 42 -5.05 15.25 19.68
CA LEU A 42 -5.29 14.18 18.71
C LEU A 42 -6.78 14.00 18.42
N HIS A 43 -7.62 13.99 19.46
CA HIS A 43 -9.06 13.90 19.28
C HIS A 43 -9.60 15.09 18.49
N GLN A 44 -9.19 16.32 18.83
CA GLN A 44 -9.64 17.51 18.13
C GLN A 44 -9.24 17.52 16.64
N TYR A 45 -7.99 17.18 16.34
CA TYR A 45 -7.50 17.12 14.95
C TYR A 45 -8.23 16.03 14.16
N THR A 46 -8.39 14.86 14.76
CA THR A 46 -9.11 13.74 14.13
C THR A 46 -10.57 14.11 13.86
N ALA A 47 -11.26 14.70 14.83
CA ALA A 47 -12.66 15.12 14.68
C ALA A 47 -12.84 16.19 13.60
N THR A 48 -11.88 17.12 13.47
CA THR A 48 -11.91 18.15 12.43
C THR A 48 -11.71 17.53 11.05
N LEU A 49 -10.66 16.73 10.87
CA LEU A 49 -10.32 16.08 9.60
C LEU A 49 -11.34 15.01 9.15
N ALA A 50 -12.19 14.54 10.08
CA ALA A 50 -13.27 13.59 9.82
C ALA A 50 -14.66 14.24 9.81
N SER A 51 -14.74 15.57 9.89
CA SER A 51 -16.02 16.29 9.94
C SER A 51 -16.72 16.31 8.57
N ASP A 52 -18.04 16.50 8.60
CA ASP A 52 -18.86 16.70 7.39
C ASP A 52 -18.37 17.89 6.54
N GLU A 53 -17.77 18.91 7.17
CA GLU A 53 -17.19 20.05 6.47
C GLU A 53 -16.06 19.63 5.53
N PHE A 54 -15.26 18.64 5.92
CA PHE A 54 -14.18 18.11 5.08
C PHE A 54 -14.75 17.14 4.03
N ALA A 55 -15.86 16.45 4.30
CA ALA A 55 -16.58 15.55 3.39
C ALA A 55 -15.74 14.39 2.82
N GLY A 56 -14.55 14.14 3.38
CA GLY A 56 -13.52 13.29 2.80
C GLY A 56 -12.25 14.05 2.50
N ARG A 57 -11.21 13.37 2.03
CA ARG A 57 -9.92 13.98 1.70
C ARG A 57 -9.30 13.29 0.50
N ALA A 58 -10.12 13.00 -0.51
CA ALA A 58 -9.66 12.32 -1.71
C ALA A 58 -8.72 13.25 -2.52
N PRO A 59 -7.73 12.70 -3.25
CA PRO A 59 -6.87 13.51 -4.11
C PRO A 59 -7.67 14.40 -5.06
N ALA A 60 -7.25 15.66 -5.21
CA ALA A 60 -7.88 16.68 -6.05
C ALA A 60 -9.38 16.98 -5.73
N SER A 61 -9.80 16.76 -4.48
CA SER A 61 -11.13 17.12 -3.99
C SER A 61 -11.12 18.43 -3.19
N GLU A 62 -12.30 19.00 -2.91
CA GLU A 62 -12.43 20.14 -1.98
C GLU A 62 -11.90 19.79 -0.58
N GLY A 63 -12.06 18.53 -0.16
CA GLY A 63 -11.53 18.04 1.11
C GLY A 63 -10.00 18.01 1.17
N GLU A 64 -9.32 17.79 0.04
CA GLU A 64 -7.87 17.98 -0.07
C GLU A 64 -7.50 19.44 0.22
N GLU A 65 -8.15 20.40 -0.44
CA GLU A 65 -7.85 21.83 -0.28
C GLU A 65 -7.98 22.27 1.19
N LYS A 66 -9.08 21.85 1.85
CA LYS A 66 -9.30 22.10 3.28
C LYS A 66 -8.22 21.47 4.15
N THR A 67 -7.81 20.26 3.82
CA THR A 67 -6.77 19.52 4.57
C THR A 67 -5.40 20.16 4.43
N ILE A 68 -5.02 20.59 3.22
CA ILE A 68 -3.76 21.31 2.99
C ILE A 68 -3.75 22.61 3.80
N GLY A 69 -4.82 23.40 3.73
CA GLY A 69 -4.96 24.63 4.50
C GLY A 69 -4.86 24.40 6.01
N PHE A 70 -5.53 23.35 6.51
CA PHE A 70 -5.45 22.94 7.91
C PHE A 70 -4.02 22.59 8.34
N LEU A 71 -3.30 21.77 7.55
CA LEU A 71 -1.93 21.37 7.86
C LEU A 71 -0.96 22.56 7.81
N GLU A 72 -1.05 23.41 6.79
CA GLU A 72 -0.24 24.63 6.68
C GLU A 72 -0.43 25.56 7.88
N GLN A 73 -1.68 25.79 8.29
CA GLN A 73 -1.98 26.64 9.45
C GLN A 73 -1.31 26.10 10.72
N HIS A 74 -1.37 24.79 10.95
CA HIS A 74 -0.78 24.15 12.12
C HIS A 74 0.76 24.16 12.05
N PHE A 75 1.35 23.91 10.90
CA PHE A 75 2.81 24.00 10.72
C PHE A 75 3.34 25.42 10.97
N ARG A 76 2.63 26.46 10.50
CA ARG A 76 2.96 27.86 10.78
C ARG A 76 2.83 28.18 12.27
N ALA A 77 1.77 27.72 12.92
CA ALA A 77 1.57 27.92 14.36
C ALA A 77 2.67 27.26 15.21
N LEU A 78 3.22 26.14 14.74
CA LEU A 78 4.37 25.46 15.35
C LEU A 78 5.73 26.11 15.03
N GLY A 79 5.76 27.15 14.18
CA GLY A 79 6.99 27.82 13.75
C GLY A 79 7.85 26.99 12.80
N LEU A 80 7.27 25.98 12.15
CA LEU A 80 7.98 25.17 11.14
C LEU A 80 8.11 25.96 9.84
N LYS A 81 9.20 25.75 9.11
CA LYS A 81 9.44 26.37 7.79
C LYS A 81 8.85 25.52 6.66
N PRO A 82 8.57 26.12 5.49
CA PRO A 82 8.22 25.38 4.28
C PRO A 82 9.31 24.37 3.89
N GLY A 83 8.91 23.20 3.37
CA GLY A 83 9.83 22.13 2.96
C GLY A 83 10.01 21.98 1.45
N PHE A 84 9.28 22.73 0.62
CA PHE A 84 9.37 22.72 -0.83
C PHE A 84 9.70 24.13 -1.35
N GLY A 85 10.97 24.52 -1.26
CA GLY A 85 11.39 25.90 -1.49
C GLY A 85 10.71 26.83 -0.50
N ASP A 86 10.02 27.86 -1.00
CA ASP A 86 9.25 28.80 -0.17
C ASP A 86 7.79 28.34 0.08
N SER A 87 7.42 27.12 -0.33
CA SER A 87 6.06 26.55 -0.22
C SER A 87 6.03 25.33 0.71
N TYR A 88 4.95 25.17 1.49
CA TYR A 88 4.70 23.91 2.20
C TYR A 88 4.18 22.84 1.25
N VAL A 89 3.65 23.24 0.10
CA VAL A 89 2.92 22.39 -0.82
C VAL A 89 3.82 22.01 -1.98
N GLN A 90 4.04 20.70 -2.15
CA GLN A 90 4.72 20.11 -3.30
C GLN A 90 3.65 19.50 -4.23
N PRO A 91 3.53 19.96 -5.48
CA PRO A 91 2.57 19.40 -6.43
C PRO A 91 3.00 18.00 -6.87
N VAL A 92 2.02 17.11 -6.97
CA VAL A 92 2.16 15.72 -7.41
C VAL A 92 1.20 15.48 -8.57
N PRO A 93 1.69 15.49 -9.83
CA PRO A 93 0.87 15.18 -10.99
C PRO A 93 0.40 13.72 -10.94
N LEU A 94 -0.91 13.51 -11.08
CA LEU A 94 -1.55 12.21 -11.04
C LEU A 94 -2.34 11.94 -12.33
N ALA A 95 -2.32 10.70 -12.78
CA ALA A 95 -3.32 10.16 -13.69
C ALA A 95 -4.41 9.46 -12.88
N GLU A 96 -5.65 9.80 -13.16
CA GLU A 96 -6.86 9.23 -12.58
C GLU A 96 -7.58 8.43 -13.66
N ILE A 97 -7.78 7.13 -13.42
CA ILE A 97 -8.42 6.23 -14.36
C ILE A 97 -9.60 5.55 -13.67
N THR A 98 -10.80 5.71 -14.22
CA THR A 98 -12.02 5.09 -13.71
C THR A 98 -12.64 4.19 -14.77
N VAL A 99 -12.80 2.90 -14.49
CA VAL A 99 -13.49 1.97 -15.39
C VAL A 99 -14.99 2.29 -15.41
N ASN A 100 -15.59 2.27 -16.60
CA ASN A 100 -17.00 2.55 -16.80
C ASN A 100 -17.80 1.26 -17.10
N PRO A 101 -18.15 0.41 -16.12
CA PRO A 101 -18.62 -0.96 -16.40
C PRO A 101 -20.04 -1.08 -16.99
N LYS A 102 -20.81 0.00 -17.02
CA LYS A 102 -22.23 -0.01 -17.43
C LYS A 102 -22.36 0.11 -18.96
N GLY A 103 -23.47 -0.40 -19.51
CA GLY A 103 -23.84 -0.16 -20.91
C GLY A 103 -22.95 -0.88 -21.95
N GLY A 104 -22.40 -2.05 -21.61
CA GLY A 104 -21.59 -2.85 -22.54
C GLY A 104 -20.12 -2.43 -22.66
N ARG A 105 -19.69 -1.47 -21.85
CA ARG A 105 -18.33 -0.90 -21.82
C ARG A 105 -17.30 -1.70 -21.03
N PHE A 106 -17.73 -2.82 -20.44
CA PHE A 106 -16.86 -3.78 -19.79
C PHE A 106 -17.22 -5.20 -20.22
N HIS A 107 -16.19 -5.98 -20.52
CA HIS A 107 -16.28 -7.41 -20.75
C HIS A 107 -15.05 -8.10 -20.17
N ALA A 108 -15.23 -9.24 -19.52
CA ALA A 108 -14.14 -10.13 -19.16
C ALA A 108 -14.66 -11.58 -19.19
N ALA A 109 -13.88 -12.49 -19.77
CA ALA A 109 -14.25 -13.89 -19.85
C ALA A 109 -13.03 -14.80 -19.96
N PHE A 110 -13.19 -16.02 -19.45
CA PHE A 110 -12.27 -17.12 -19.67
C PHE A 110 -12.90 -18.14 -20.62
N THR A 111 -12.18 -18.60 -21.64
CA THR A 111 -12.73 -19.50 -22.66
C THR A 111 -11.96 -20.81 -22.70
N LYS A 112 -12.67 -21.95 -22.67
CA LYS A 112 -12.13 -23.29 -22.95
C LYS A 112 -12.95 -23.91 -24.06
N GLU A 113 -12.29 -24.38 -25.12
CA GLU A 113 -12.94 -25.11 -26.23
C GLU A 113 -14.15 -24.37 -26.85
N GLY A 114 -14.05 -23.03 -26.95
CA GLY A 114 -15.11 -22.18 -27.52
C GLY A 114 -16.25 -21.82 -26.58
N GLU A 115 -16.27 -22.39 -25.38
CA GLU A 115 -17.24 -22.03 -24.35
C GLU A 115 -16.67 -20.98 -23.38
N ALA A 116 -17.37 -19.86 -23.25
CA ALA A 116 -16.96 -18.74 -22.42
C ALA A 116 -17.60 -18.78 -21.01
N LEU A 117 -16.76 -18.63 -19.99
CA LEU A 117 -17.13 -18.30 -18.62
C LEU A 117 -17.02 -16.77 -18.44
N GLY A 118 -18.14 -16.07 -18.64
CA GLY A 118 -18.21 -14.62 -18.47
C GLY A 118 -18.09 -14.20 -17.00
N MET A 119 -17.42 -13.08 -16.77
CA MET A 119 -17.18 -12.52 -15.44
C MET A 119 -17.98 -11.23 -15.23
N GLY A 120 -18.86 -11.23 -14.24
CA GLY A 120 -19.56 -10.03 -13.79
C GLY A 120 -18.62 -9.04 -13.10
N TYR A 121 -18.60 -7.80 -13.57
CA TYR A 121 -17.85 -6.72 -12.92
C TYR A 121 -18.37 -6.49 -11.50
N GLY A 122 -17.47 -6.34 -10.53
CA GLY A 122 -17.82 -6.15 -9.12
C GLY A 122 -18.10 -7.46 -8.39
N SER A 123 -18.97 -8.32 -8.90
CA SER A 123 -19.38 -9.55 -8.19
C SER A 123 -18.42 -10.72 -8.36
N GLN A 124 -17.77 -10.82 -9.53
CA GLN A 124 -16.86 -11.93 -9.85
C GLN A 124 -15.45 -11.44 -10.16
N ILE A 125 -15.32 -10.31 -10.86
CA ILE A 125 -14.03 -9.71 -11.19
C ILE A 125 -14.07 -8.19 -10.96
N LEU A 126 -13.03 -7.63 -10.36
CA LEU A 126 -12.74 -6.19 -10.42
C LEU A 126 -11.47 -6.04 -11.23
N ALA A 127 -11.61 -5.54 -12.45
CA ALA A 127 -10.49 -5.31 -13.35
C ALA A 127 -10.36 -3.80 -13.62
N TRP A 128 -9.12 -3.33 -13.69
CA TRP A 128 -8.76 -1.94 -13.99
C TRP A 128 -7.49 -1.91 -14.83
N SER A 129 -7.11 -0.71 -15.24
CA SER A 129 -5.81 -0.44 -15.84
C SER A 129 -5.23 0.83 -15.26
N LEU A 130 -3.90 0.86 -15.17
CA LEU A 130 -3.13 2.08 -14.90
C LEU A 130 -2.45 2.61 -16.17
N ARG A 131 -2.77 2.06 -17.34
CA ARG A 131 -2.40 2.63 -18.63
C ARG A 131 -3.33 3.77 -18.97
N GLU A 132 -2.78 4.92 -19.36
CA GLU A 132 -3.55 6.13 -19.64
C GLU A 132 -4.21 6.07 -21.04
N GLU A 133 -5.04 5.05 -21.25
CA GLU A 133 -5.79 4.77 -22.48
C GLU A 133 -7.30 4.68 -22.17
N PRO A 134 -8.17 5.28 -23.00
CA PRO A 134 -9.61 5.26 -22.78
C PRO A 134 -10.24 3.88 -23.03
N GLU A 135 -9.57 3.00 -23.77
CA GLU A 135 -10.00 1.62 -24.00
C GLU A 135 -8.78 0.70 -23.91
N ILE A 136 -8.90 -0.37 -23.11
CA ILE A 136 -7.91 -1.43 -23.01
C ILE A 136 -8.56 -2.74 -23.44
N THR A 137 -7.83 -3.51 -24.26
CA THR A 137 -8.26 -4.83 -24.71
C THR A 137 -7.15 -5.86 -24.54
N VAL A 138 -7.50 -7.03 -24.02
CA VAL A 138 -6.70 -8.26 -24.03
C VAL A 138 -7.54 -9.31 -24.77
N GLU A 139 -6.99 -9.93 -25.81
CA GLU A 139 -7.73 -10.88 -26.65
C GLU A 139 -7.12 -12.27 -26.57
N GLY A 140 -7.87 -13.24 -26.02
CA GLY A 140 -7.54 -14.65 -26.09
C GLY A 140 -6.17 -15.03 -25.53
N SER A 141 -5.65 -14.25 -24.57
CA SER A 141 -4.34 -14.50 -23.99
C SER A 141 -4.32 -15.81 -23.21
N GLU A 142 -3.28 -16.62 -23.38
CA GLU A 142 -3.12 -17.86 -22.60
C GLU A 142 -3.05 -17.54 -21.11
N VAL A 143 -3.65 -18.38 -20.27
CA VAL A 143 -3.62 -18.20 -18.81
C VAL A 143 -2.60 -19.14 -18.19
N VAL A 144 -1.76 -18.60 -17.32
CA VAL A 144 -0.76 -19.36 -16.55
C VAL A 144 -0.98 -19.14 -15.07
N PHE A 145 -1.17 -20.21 -14.30
CA PHE A 145 -1.12 -20.15 -12.85
C PHE A 145 0.33 -20.08 -12.39
N VAL A 146 0.73 -18.98 -11.77
CA VAL A 146 2.12 -18.72 -11.34
C VAL A 146 2.25 -18.72 -9.82
N GLY A 147 1.48 -19.56 -9.11
CA GLY A 147 1.61 -19.68 -7.66
C GLY A 147 1.28 -18.37 -6.96
N TYR A 148 2.24 -17.80 -6.24
CA TYR A 148 2.11 -16.49 -5.60
C TYR A 148 2.61 -15.33 -6.47
N GLY A 149 3.18 -15.60 -7.66
CA GLY A 149 3.73 -14.59 -8.55
C GLY A 149 4.97 -13.90 -7.99
N ILE A 150 5.81 -14.64 -7.26
CA ILE A 150 6.99 -14.13 -6.56
C ILE A 150 8.27 -14.42 -7.35
N ASN A 151 9.12 -13.41 -7.46
CA ASN A 151 10.51 -13.51 -7.87
C ASN A 151 11.37 -12.82 -6.78
N ALA A 152 11.89 -13.63 -5.87
CA ALA A 152 12.59 -13.22 -4.66
C ALA A 152 13.95 -13.94 -4.57
N PRO A 153 15.00 -13.43 -5.26
CA PRO A 153 16.33 -14.03 -5.22
C PRO A 153 16.90 -14.17 -3.81
N ASP A 154 16.61 -13.23 -2.90
CA ASP A 154 17.06 -13.26 -1.50
C ASP A 154 16.44 -14.41 -0.70
N TYR A 155 15.32 -14.97 -1.17
CA TYR A 155 14.66 -16.15 -0.61
C TYR A 155 14.91 -17.42 -1.46
N GLY A 156 15.67 -17.33 -2.55
CA GLY A 156 15.85 -18.42 -3.50
C GLY A 156 14.54 -18.87 -4.16
N TRP A 157 13.55 -17.98 -4.28
CA TRP A 157 12.20 -18.31 -4.72
C TRP A 157 11.86 -17.62 -6.05
N ASN A 158 11.39 -18.37 -7.05
CA ASN A 158 10.95 -17.80 -8.33
C ASN A 158 9.81 -18.61 -8.96
N ASP A 159 8.58 -18.12 -8.80
CA ASP A 159 7.37 -18.73 -9.35
C ASP A 159 7.28 -18.65 -10.88
N TYR A 160 8.08 -17.78 -11.51
CA TYR A 160 8.15 -17.64 -12.97
C TYR A 160 9.25 -18.49 -13.61
N GLU A 161 10.03 -19.23 -12.81
CA GLU A 161 11.16 -19.98 -13.32
C GLU A 161 10.74 -21.07 -14.32
N GLY A 162 11.37 -21.06 -15.50
CA GLY A 162 11.15 -22.08 -16.52
C GLY A 162 9.93 -21.85 -17.42
N ILE A 163 9.23 -20.71 -17.30
CA ILE A 163 8.11 -20.33 -18.16
C ILE A 163 8.27 -18.92 -18.71
N ASP A 164 7.89 -18.70 -19.97
CA ASP A 164 7.74 -17.34 -20.53
C ASP A 164 6.28 -16.92 -20.45
N VAL A 165 6.01 -15.84 -19.73
CA VAL A 165 4.65 -15.27 -19.57
C VAL A 165 4.41 -14.04 -20.45
N ARG A 166 5.31 -13.73 -21.41
CA ARG A 166 5.14 -12.58 -22.31
C ARG A 166 3.79 -12.61 -23.02
N GLY A 167 3.03 -11.53 -22.90
CA GLY A 167 1.74 -11.40 -23.56
C GLY A 167 0.65 -12.36 -23.03
N LYS A 168 0.94 -13.13 -21.97
CA LYS A 168 0.00 -14.06 -21.34
C LYS A 168 -0.71 -13.39 -20.17
N THR A 169 -1.79 -14.00 -19.71
CA THR A 169 -2.45 -13.64 -18.45
C THR A 169 -1.90 -14.50 -17.33
N VAL A 170 -1.43 -13.89 -16.24
CA VAL A 170 -0.99 -14.63 -15.06
C VAL A 170 -2.08 -14.64 -13.99
N LEU A 171 -2.36 -15.82 -13.43
CA LEU A 171 -3.28 -16.03 -12.32
C LEU A 171 -2.46 -16.35 -11.06
N MET A 172 -2.71 -15.62 -9.98
CA MET A 172 -1.87 -15.62 -8.78
C MET A 172 -2.68 -15.74 -7.49
N LEU A 173 -2.09 -16.33 -6.46
CA LEU A 173 -2.57 -16.28 -5.09
C LEU A 173 -2.14 -14.96 -4.42
N ILE A 174 -3.02 -14.40 -3.58
CA ILE A 174 -2.66 -13.32 -2.67
C ILE A 174 -1.75 -13.82 -1.54
N ASN A 175 -0.93 -12.92 -0.99
CA ASN A 175 0.05 -13.18 0.08
C ASN A 175 1.24 -14.02 -0.39
N ASP A 176 1.95 -14.70 0.51
CA ASP A 176 3.15 -15.48 0.17
C ASP A 176 3.10 -16.89 0.82
N PRO A 177 4.00 -17.81 0.43
CA PRO A 177 4.06 -19.16 0.99
C PRO A 177 4.31 -19.17 2.50
N GLY A 178 4.95 -18.13 3.05
CA GLY A 178 5.19 -17.98 4.48
C GLY A 178 3.88 -17.86 5.26
N TYR A 179 2.97 -17.02 4.76
CA TYR A 179 1.66 -16.88 5.38
C TYR A 179 0.88 -18.19 5.36
N ALA A 180 0.87 -18.93 4.26
CA ALA A 180 0.10 -20.17 4.15
C ALA A 180 0.70 -21.31 5.01
N SER A 181 2.02 -21.50 4.98
CA SER A 181 2.72 -22.52 5.77
C SER A 181 2.80 -22.20 7.27
N GLY A 182 2.88 -20.92 7.62
CA GLY A 182 3.17 -20.48 8.99
C GLY A 182 4.62 -20.71 9.44
N ASP A 183 5.49 -21.19 8.56
CA ASP A 183 6.90 -21.44 8.86
C ASP A 183 7.68 -20.11 8.87
N PRO A 184 8.27 -19.69 10.01
CA PRO A 184 9.04 -18.45 10.07
C PRO A 184 10.29 -18.46 9.18
N ALA A 185 10.79 -19.63 8.75
CA ALA A 185 11.92 -19.74 7.82
C ALA A 185 11.54 -19.40 6.36
N ILE A 186 10.25 -19.43 6.03
CA ILE A 186 9.71 -19.15 4.70
C ILE A 186 9.01 -17.79 4.79
N PHE A 187 9.54 -16.76 4.14
CA PHE A 187 8.94 -15.41 4.11
C PHE A 187 8.47 -14.88 5.49
N ASN A 188 9.21 -15.15 6.57
CA ASN A 188 8.88 -14.71 7.93
C ASN A 188 7.51 -15.22 8.45
N GLY A 189 7.01 -16.35 7.93
CA GLY A 189 5.78 -16.99 8.38
C GLY A 189 4.54 -16.10 8.18
N LYS A 190 3.73 -15.91 9.23
CA LYS A 190 2.47 -15.14 9.14
C LYS A 190 2.65 -13.63 8.96
N ALA A 191 3.87 -13.09 9.06
CA ALA A 191 4.12 -11.67 8.90
C ALA A 191 4.11 -11.26 7.42
N MET A 192 3.31 -10.25 7.07
CA MET A 192 3.25 -9.75 5.68
C MET A 192 4.62 -9.24 5.21
N THR A 193 5.15 -9.84 4.15
CA THR A 193 6.39 -9.39 3.50
C THR A 193 6.10 -8.42 2.35
N TYR A 194 7.15 -7.87 1.74
CA TYR A 194 7.03 -7.13 0.47
C TYR A 194 6.42 -8.02 -0.64
N TYR A 195 6.84 -9.29 -0.71
CA TYR A 195 6.42 -10.26 -1.74
C TYR A 195 4.96 -10.72 -1.59
N GLY A 196 4.42 -10.65 -0.36
CA GLY A 196 3.00 -10.92 -0.09
C GLY A 196 2.05 -9.80 -0.55
N ARG A 197 2.55 -8.59 -0.82
CA ARG A 197 1.72 -7.44 -1.20
C ARG A 197 1.16 -7.60 -2.61
N TRP A 198 -0.12 -7.27 -2.78
CA TRP A 198 -0.77 -7.30 -4.09
C TRP A 198 -0.13 -6.35 -5.11
N THR A 199 0.36 -5.19 -4.68
CA THR A 199 1.05 -4.22 -5.56
C THR A 199 2.29 -4.83 -6.20
N TYR A 200 3.12 -5.51 -5.39
CA TYR A 200 4.30 -6.20 -5.86
C TYR A 200 3.94 -7.24 -6.92
N LYS A 201 2.86 -8.01 -6.74
CA LYS A 201 2.46 -9.06 -7.69
C LYS A 201 2.11 -8.49 -9.06
N PHE A 202 1.39 -7.37 -9.12
CA PHE A 202 1.09 -6.71 -10.40
C PHE A 202 2.34 -6.08 -11.03
N GLU A 203 3.22 -5.48 -10.21
CA GLU A 203 4.50 -4.95 -10.69
C GLU A 203 5.40 -6.06 -11.23
N GLU A 204 5.49 -7.19 -10.54
CA GLU A 204 6.33 -8.31 -10.96
C GLU A 204 5.77 -8.95 -12.23
N ALA A 205 4.46 -9.18 -12.32
CA ALA A 205 3.83 -9.65 -13.55
C ALA A 205 4.13 -8.73 -14.74
N ALA A 206 4.16 -7.41 -14.51
CA ALA A 206 4.55 -6.43 -15.51
C ALA A 206 6.04 -6.55 -15.90
N ARG A 207 6.95 -6.70 -14.93
CA ARG A 207 8.38 -6.95 -15.17
C ARG A 207 8.61 -8.24 -15.98
N GLN A 208 7.78 -9.26 -15.76
CA GLN A 208 7.82 -10.51 -16.52
C GLN A 208 7.16 -10.42 -17.91
N GLY A 209 6.52 -9.28 -18.23
CA GLY A 209 5.93 -9.00 -19.54
C GLY A 209 4.54 -9.57 -19.77
N ALA A 210 3.81 -9.91 -18.71
CA ALA A 210 2.43 -10.38 -18.81
C ALA A 210 1.51 -9.32 -19.48
N ALA A 211 0.52 -9.76 -20.25
CA ALA A 211 -0.52 -8.89 -20.79
C ALA A 211 -1.55 -8.50 -19.73
N ALA A 212 -1.89 -9.43 -18.84
CA ALA A 212 -2.77 -9.19 -17.71
C ALA A 212 -2.31 -9.98 -16.48
N ALA A 213 -2.72 -9.49 -15.31
CA ALA A 213 -2.42 -10.12 -14.04
C ALA A 213 -3.68 -10.15 -13.19
N ILE A 214 -4.04 -11.35 -12.72
CA ILE A 214 -5.29 -11.62 -12.00
C ILE A 214 -4.96 -12.25 -10.66
N LEU A 215 -5.42 -11.63 -9.59
CA LEU A 215 -5.17 -12.03 -8.22
C LEU A 215 -6.41 -12.68 -7.61
N ILE A 216 -6.25 -13.91 -7.13
CA ILE A 216 -7.32 -14.66 -6.45
C ILE A 216 -7.51 -14.06 -5.06
N HIS A 217 -8.68 -13.49 -4.81
CA HIS A 217 -9.02 -12.99 -3.48
C HIS A 217 -9.28 -14.14 -2.51
N GLN A 218 -8.68 -14.02 -1.33
CA GLN A 218 -8.98 -14.85 -0.17
C GLN A 218 -9.01 -13.92 1.04
N LYS A 219 -10.09 -14.00 1.84
CA LYS A 219 -10.33 -13.06 2.95
C LYS A 219 -9.16 -12.98 3.93
N ASP A 220 -8.72 -14.12 4.46
CA ASP A 220 -7.71 -14.13 5.53
C ASP A 220 -6.31 -13.74 5.01
N PRO A 221 -5.82 -14.27 3.88
CA PRO A 221 -4.55 -13.84 3.31
C PRO A 221 -4.53 -12.38 2.81
N ALA A 222 -5.65 -11.85 2.31
CA ALA A 222 -5.76 -10.44 1.93
C ALA A 222 -5.87 -9.51 3.15
N GLY A 223 -6.41 -10.01 4.26
CA GLY A 223 -6.68 -9.26 5.48
C GLY A 223 -8.00 -8.48 5.45
N TYR A 224 -8.81 -8.63 4.40
CA TYR A 224 -10.09 -7.95 4.24
C TYR A 224 -11.09 -8.74 3.37
N PRO A 225 -12.39 -8.57 3.61
CA PRO A 225 -13.45 -9.18 2.79
C PRO A 225 -13.53 -8.61 1.36
N TRP A 226 -14.28 -9.29 0.49
CA TRP A 226 -14.39 -8.96 -0.94
C TRP A 226 -15.04 -7.59 -1.20
N ASP A 227 -15.96 -7.16 -0.34
CA ASP A 227 -16.58 -5.82 -0.39
C ASP A 227 -15.55 -4.69 -0.35
N VAL A 228 -14.43 -4.86 0.37
CA VAL A 228 -13.29 -3.90 0.32
C VAL A 228 -12.68 -3.85 -1.07
N VAL A 229 -12.59 -4.98 -1.77
CA VAL A 229 -12.15 -5.01 -3.18
C VAL A 229 -13.16 -4.30 -4.07
N GLN A 230 -14.45 -4.53 -3.85
CA GLN A 230 -15.51 -3.90 -4.63
C GLN A 230 -15.50 -2.38 -4.46
N SER A 231 -15.38 -1.87 -3.23
CA SER A 231 -15.41 -0.44 -2.97
C SER A 231 -14.11 0.29 -3.36
N SER A 232 -12.96 -0.36 -3.20
CA SER A 232 -11.66 0.31 -3.44
C SER A 232 -11.27 0.38 -4.93
N TRP A 233 -11.73 -0.58 -5.76
CA TRP A 233 -11.34 -0.68 -7.17
C TRP A 233 -12.46 -0.36 -8.18
N SER A 234 -13.69 -0.08 -7.72
CA SER A 234 -14.77 0.38 -8.60
C SER A 234 -14.77 1.90 -8.83
N GLY A 235 -14.10 2.65 -7.95
CA GLY A 235 -13.91 4.09 -8.06
C GLY A 235 -12.62 4.49 -8.78
N PRO A 236 -12.30 5.80 -8.79
CA PRO A 236 -11.09 6.32 -9.40
C PRO A 236 -9.80 5.67 -8.89
N GLN A 237 -8.95 5.23 -9.80
CA GLN A 237 -7.61 4.73 -9.50
C GLN A 237 -6.59 5.81 -9.84
N PHE A 238 -5.73 6.15 -8.87
CA PHE A 238 -4.68 7.15 -9.05
C PHE A 238 -3.32 6.49 -9.25
N SER A 239 -2.54 7.04 -10.17
CA SER A 239 -1.13 6.70 -10.37
C SER A 239 -0.32 7.96 -10.63
N LEU A 240 0.98 7.90 -10.36
CA LEU A 240 1.90 8.96 -10.77
C LEU A 240 1.93 9.02 -12.31
N VAL A 241 1.89 10.23 -12.86
CA VAL A 241 2.09 10.40 -14.30
C VAL A 241 3.48 9.87 -14.68
N SER A 242 3.52 8.98 -15.67
CA SER A 242 4.75 8.36 -16.17
C SER A 242 5.01 8.77 -17.61
N ALA A 243 6.28 8.81 -18.02
CA ALA A 243 6.66 9.24 -19.36
C ALA A 243 6.10 8.32 -20.46
N ASP A 244 5.96 7.03 -20.15
CA ASP A 244 5.38 6.02 -21.03
C ASP A 244 3.87 5.84 -20.81
N LYS A 245 3.22 6.69 -19.98
CA LYS A 245 1.78 6.67 -19.73
C LYS A 245 1.26 5.30 -19.23
N GLY A 246 2.06 4.64 -18.40
CA GLY A 246 1.74 3.36 -17.79
C GLY A 246 1.96 2.15 -18.69
N GLN A 247 2.51 2.30 -19.91
CA GLN A 247 2.73 1.18 -20.84
C GLN A 247 3.64 0.07 -20.28
N SER A 248 4.49 0.38 -19.31
CA SER A 248 5.30 -0.60 -18.58
C SER A 248 4.49 -1.47 -17.60
N ARG A 249 3.23 -1.13 -17.31
CA ARG A 249 2.30 -1.95 -16.51
C ARG A 249 1.69 -3.05 -17.38
N VAL A 250 1.14 -4.09 -16.77
CA VAL A 250 0.23 -4.99 -17.49
C VAL A 250 -0.96 -4.19 -18.03
N ALA A 251 -1.58 -4.64 -19.13
CA ALA A 251 -2.73 -3.95 -19.69
C ALA A 251 -3.94 -4.01 -18.74
N VAL A 252 -4.15 -5.17 -18.11
CA VAL A 252 -5.25 -5.40 -17.17
C VAL A 252 -4.71 -5.94 -15.85
N GLU A 253 -5.00 -5.22 -14.77
CA GLU A 253 -4.86 -5.71 -13.39
C GLU A 253 -6.25 -6.10 -12.89
N ALA A 254 -6.36 -7.21 -12.20
CA ALA A 254 -7.64 -7.63 -11.66
C ALA A 254 -7.53 -8.38 -10.34
N TRP A 255 -8.58 -8.25 -9.54
CA TRP A 255 -8.94 -9.22 -8.52
C TRP A 255 -10.09 -10.09 -9.04
N ILE A 256 -10.06 -11.39 -8.73
CA ILE A 256 -11.16 -12.32 -8.97
C ILE A 256 -11.66 -12.88 -7.63
N SER A 257 -12.98 -12.98 -7.47
CA SER A 257 -13.56 -13.52 -6.24
C SER A 257 -13.20 -14.98 -6.06
N LEU A 258 -13.12 -15.46 -4.81
CA LEU A 258 -12.75 -16.84 -4.53
C LEU A 258 -13.65 -17.85 -5.26
N ALA A 259 -14.96 -17.60 -5.26
CA ALA A 259 -15.92 -18.47 -5.93
C ALA A 259 -15.71 -18.52 -7.46
N ALA A 260 -15.44 -17.37 -8.09
CA ALA A 260 -15.16 -17.31 -9.53
C ALA A 260 -13.81 -17.96 -9.87
N ALA A 261 -12.78 -17.76 -9.03
CA ALA A 261 -11.48 -18.40 -9.17
C ALA A 261 -11.58 -19.93 -9.06
N THR A 262 -12.34 -20.44 -8.08
CA THR A 262 -12.56 -21.89 -7.94
C THR A 262 -13.23 -22.49 -9.18
N ALA A 263 -14.26 -21.83 -9.71
CA ALA A 263 -14.91 -22.27 -10.95
C ALA A 263 -13.98 -22.20 -12.18
N LEU A 264 -13.17 -21.15 -12.27
CA LEU A 264 -12.15 -21.00 -13.31
C LEU A 264 -11.09 -22.10 -13.26
N LEU A 265 -10.52 -22.34 -12.08
CA LEU A 265 -9.50 -23.36 -11.87
C LEU A 265 -10.05 -24.75 -12.21
N GLN A 266 -11.24 -25.10 -11.72
CA GLN A 266 -11.90 -26.37 -12.06
C GLN A 266 -12.09 -26.55 -13.58
N ARG A 267 -12.45 -25.48 -14.29
CA ARG A 267 -12.52 -25.47 -15.76
C ARG A 267 -11.14 -25.64 -16.39
N GLY A 268 -10.10 -25.11 -15.77
CA GLY A 268 -8.70 -25.23 -16.14
C GLY A 268 -8.00 -26.51 -15.66
N ASP A 269 -8.75 -27.56 -15.32
CA ASP A 269 -8.23 -28.87 -14.90
C ASP A 269 -7.29 -28.81 -13.67
N LEU A 270 -7.49 -27.84 -12.79
CA LEU A 270 -6.75 -27.66 -11.53
C LEU A 270 -7.74 -27.30 -10.42
N THR A 271 -7.66 -27.90 -9.23
CA THR A 271 -8.48 -27.43 -8.09
C THR A 271 -7.77 -26.31 -7.33
N LEU A 272 -8.53 -25.50 -6.57
CA LEU A 272 -7.92 -24.48 -5.70
C LEU A 272 -6.98 -25.09 -4.67
N ASP A 273 -7.36 -26.20 -4.05
CA ASP A 273 -6.56 -26.89 -3.05
C ASP A 273 -5.26 -27.43 -3.65
N GLU A 274 -5.30 -28.02 -4.86
CA GLU A 274 -4.11 -28.44 -5.59
C GLU A 274 -3.23 -27.24 -5.96
N ALA A 275 -3.82 -26.16 -6.46
CA ALA A 275 -3.09 -24.94 -6.81
C ALA A 275 -2.33 -24.37 -5.60
N GLN A 276 -2.98 -24.32 -4.44
CA GLN A 276 -2.39 -23.87 -3.18
C GLN A 276 -1.29 -24.82 -2.69
N ALA A 277 -1.53 -26.13 -2.72
CA ALA A 277 -0.54 -27.12 -2.31
C ALA A 277 0.72 -27.07 -3.19
N LEU A 278 0.54 -26.92 -4.52
CA LEU A 278 1.65 -26.76 -5.46
C LEU A 278 2.45 -25.49 -5.16
N ALA A 279 1.77 -24.37 -4.91
CA ALA A 279 2.41 -23.07 -4.67
C ALA A 279 3.17 -22.97 -3.32
N LEU A 280 3.01 -23.95 -2.42
CA LEU A 280 3.79 -24.05 -1.19
C LEU A 280 5.14 -24.75 -1.37
N SER A 281 5.33 -25.44 -2.50
CA SER A 281 6.57 -26.18 -2.77
C SER A 281 7.66 -25.24 -3.30
N PRO A 282 8.91 -25.32 -2.81
CA PRO A 282 10.03 -24.61 -3.42
C PRO A 282 10.34 -25.11 -4.84
N ASP A 283 9.90 -26.34 -5.18
CA ASP A 283 10.03 -26.92 -6.51
C ASP A 283 8.83 -26.58 -7.42
N PHE A 284 7.97 -25.66 -7.00
CA PHE A 284 6.82 -25.21 -7.79
C PHE A 284 7.25 -24.81 -9.21
N LYS A 285 6.42 -25.19 -10.17
CA LYS A 285 6.52 -24.74 -11.56
C LYS A 285 5.17 -24.20 -11.97
N ALA A 286 5.18 -23.02 -12.58
CA ALA A 286 4.01 -22.40 -13.13
C ALA A 286 3.28 -23.34 -14.11
N THR A 287 1.95 -23.35 -14.02
CA THR A 287 1.10 -24.31 -14.73
C THR A 287 0.24 -23.57 -15.75
N PRO A 288 0.44 -23.79 -17.06
CA PRO A 288 -0.51 -23.34 -18.08
C PRO A 288 -1.88 -23.96 -17.83
N LEU A 289 -2.92 -23.15 -17.87
CA LEU A 289 -4.31 -23.62 -17.79
C LEU A 289 -4.88 -23.72 -19.21
N PRO A 290 -5.72 -24.72 -19.53
CA PRO A 290 -6.37 -24.88 -20.83
C PRO A 290 -7.55 -23.91 -21.00
N VAL A 291 -7.33 -22.63 -20.69
CA VAL A 291 -8.26 -21.52 -20.85
C VAL A 291 -7.51 -20.31 -21.40
N THR A 292 -8.21 -19.48 -22.16
CA THR A 292 -7.72 -18.16 -22.59
C THR A 292 -8.52 -17.06 -21.93
N PHE A 293 -7.89 -15.93 -21.62
CA PHE A 293 -8.53 -14.75 -21.05
C PHE A 293 -8.68 -13.63 -22.09
N SER A 294 -9.89 -13.09 -22.17
CA SER A 294 -10.20 -11.87 -22.92
C SER A 294 -10.82 -10.84 -21.99
N ALA A 295 -10.45 -9.58 -22.15
CA ALA A 295 -11.08 -8.45 -21.47
C ALA A 295 -11.12 -7.21 -22.35
N ARG A 296 -12.16 -6.40 -22.17
CA ARG A 296 -12.29 -5.03 -22.70
C ARG A 296 -12.75 -4.13 -21.57
N LEU A 297 -12.05 -3.02 -21.36
CA LEU A 297 -12.39 -2.01 -20.36
C LEU A 297 -12.39 -0.64 -21.02
N GLU A 298 -13.53 0.05 -21.02
CA GLU A 298 -13.57 1.48 -21.34
C GLU A 298 -13.48 2.29 -20.05
N SER A 299 -12.58 3.27 -20.04
CA SER A 299 -12.26 4.07 -18.87
C SER A 299 -12.29 5.56 -19.17
N THR A 300 -12.61 6.34 -18.15
CA THR A 300 -12.37 7.78 -18.15
C THR A 300 -10.96 8.02 -17.63
N VAL A 301 -10.12 8.67 -18.42
CA VAL A 301 -8.76 9.08 -18.04
C VAL A 301 -8.76 10.59 -17.79
N ARG A 302 -8.27 11.01 -16.63
CA ARG A 302 -8.07 12.42 -16.29
C ARG A 302 -6.65 12.62 -15.75
N HIS A 303 -6.08 13.78 -16.03
CA HIS A 303 -4.87 14.24 -15.35
C HIS A 303 -5.27 15.26 -14.32
N THR A 304 -4.76 15.09 -13.12
CA THR A 304 -4.99 16.01 -12.00
C THR A 304 -3.69 16.25 -11.25
N THR A 305 -3.72 17.12 -10.25
CA THR A 305 -2.60 17.36 -9.36
C THR A 305 -3.12 17.27 -7.93
N SER A 306 -2.52 16.37 -7.16
CA SER A 306 -2.63 16.35 -5.71
C SER A 306 -1.36 16.94 -5.12
N HIS A 307 -1.23 16.96 -3.80
CA HIS A 307 -0.14 17.66 -3.14
C HIS A 307 0.40 16.91 -1.92
N ASN A 308 1.72 16.87 -1.80
CA ASN A 308 2.37 16.62 -0.52
C ASN A 308 2.42 17.93 0.28
N VAL A 309 2.31 17.85 1.60
CA VAL A 309 2.53 18.98 2.50
C VAL A 309 3.77 18.69 3.35
N ILE A 310 4.80 19.52 3.21
CA ILE A 310 6.13 19.31 3.78
C ILE A 310 6.49 20.54 4.62
N ALA A 311 6.82 20.30 5.89
CA ALA A 311 7.33 21.31 6.80
C ALA A 311 8.64 20.83 7.42
N VAL A 312 9.54 21.78 7.69
CA VAL A 312 10.89 21.51 8.17
C VAL A 312 11.15 22.27 9.46
N ARG A 313 11.78 21.57 10.41
CA ARG A 313 12.47 22.18 11.55
C ARG A 313 13.96 22.01 11.34
N GLU A 314 14.66 23.11 11.12
CA GLU A 314 16.12 23.08 10.94
C GLU A 314 16.80 22.54 12.21
N GLY A 315 17.67 21.55 12.02
CA GLY A 315 18.52 21.01 13.08
C GLY A 315 19.60 22.01 13.47
N SER A 316 19.97 22.04 14.75
CA SER A 316 20.98 22.97 15.26
C SER A 316 22.41 22.44 15.17
N SER A 317 22.63 21.12 15.21
CA SER A 317 23.95 20.50 15.30
C SER A 317 24.40 19.76 14.04
N VAL A 318 23.46 19.18 13.28
CA VAL A 318 23.72 18.42 12.04
C VAL A 318 22.70 18.82 10.96
N PRO A 319 22.78 20.06 10.43
CA PRO A 319 21.75 20.59 9.53
C PRO A 319 21.66 19.86 8.18
N ASP A 320 22.70 19.10 7.81
CA ASP A 320 22.76 18.31 6.58
C ASP A 320 22.12 16.91 6.71
N GLU A 321 21.67 16.54 7.92
CA GLU A 321 20.95 15.29 8.19
C GLU A 321 19.47 15.55 8.42
N ALA A 322 18.62 14.66 7.91
CA ALA A 322 17.16 14.77 8.03
C ALA A 322 16.57 13.56 8.75
N LEU A 323 15.72 13.81 9.73
CA LEU A 323 14.76 12.83 10.24
C LEU A 323 13.43 13.09 9.54
N ILE A 324 12.96 12.13 8.74
CA ILE A 324 11.67 12.24 8.06
C ILE A 324 10.60 11.58 8.92
N TYR A 325 9.60 12.36 9.32
CA TYR A 325 8.37 11.89 9.94
C TYR A 325 7.22 12.13 8.96
N MET A 326 6.49 11.07 8.61
CA MET A 326 5.48 11.11 7.55
C MET A 326 4.20 10.40 7.96
N ALA A 327 3.09 10.90 7.42
CA ALA A 327 1.77 10.28 7.45
C ALA A 327 1.06 10.62 6.14
N HIS A 328 0.27 9.68 5.61
CA HIS A 328 -0.66 10.03 4.53
C HIS A 328 -1.83 10.81 5.12
N TRP A 329 -2.31 11.82 4.40
CA TRP A 329 -3.45 12.62 4.83
C TRP A 329 -4.71 12.27 4.05
N ASP A 330 -4.61 11.73 2.85
CA ASP A 330 -5.74 11.42 1.98
C ASP A 330 -6.58 10.26 2.52
N HIS A 331 -7.90 10.33 2.32
CA HIS A 331 -8.83 9.26 2.65
C HIS A 331 -10.16 9.43 1.91
N LEU A 332 -10.83 8.31 1.65
CA LEU A 332 -12.20 8.30 1.12
C LEU A 332 -13.16 8.98 2.11
N GLY A 333 -14.14 9.70 1.56
CA GLY A 333 -15.11 10.49 2.32
C GLY A 333 -16.47 9.83 2.40
N THR A 334 -17.49 10.60 2.02
CA THR A 334 -18.86 10.12 1.94
C THR A 334 -19.02 9.03 0.89
N ASP A 335 -19.76 7.98 1.24
CA ASP A 335 -20.30 7.03 0.26
C ASP A 335 -21.43 7.73 -0.51
N PRO A 336 -21.33 7.90 -1.84
CA PRO A 336 -22.37 8.54 -2.65
C PRO A 336 -23.52 7.58 -3.04
N THR A 337 -23.51 6.32 -2.57
CA THR A 337 -24.50 5.29 -2.93
C THR A 337 -25.76 5.28 -2.06
#